data_AF-A0A6M0AQN4-F1
#
_entry.id   AF-A0A6M0AQN4-F1
#
_cell.length_a   1.000
_cell.length_b   1.000
_cell.length_c   1.000
_cell.angle_alpha   90.00
_cell.angle_beta   90.00
_cell.angle_gamma   90.00
#
_symmetry.space_group_name_H-M   'P 1'
#
loop_
_entity.id
_entity.type
_entity.pdbx_description
1 polymer ?
#
loop_
_entity_poly.entity_id
_entity_poly.type
_entity_poly.pdbx_seq_one_letter_code
_entity_poly.pdbx_strand_id
1 'polypeptide(L)' 'SQITGSVRWREISLRLPVEGIEKVVEVGPGKVLTGLIKRMCPELILENVNSIADLQQCLAVG' A
#
# COMPACT_ATOMS: atom_id res chain seq x y z
N SER A 1 -17.77 9.08 -12.99
CA SER A 1 -16.78 8.01 -13.25
C SER A 1 -15.48 8.40 -12.58
N GLN A 2 -14.53 7.47 -12.40
CA GLN A 2 -13.18 7.84 -11.92
C GLN A 2 -12.42 8.73 -12.94
N ILE A 3 -12.90 8.81 -14.18
CA ILE A 3 -12.34 9.66 -15.25
C ILE A 3 -12.49 11.16 -14.92
N THR A 4 -13.63 11.57 -14.34
CA THR A 4 -13.90 12.98 -14.01
C THR A 4 -13.96 13.26 -12.51
N GLY A 5 -13.93 12.21 -11.68
CA GLY A 5 -13.96 12.31 -10.23
C GLY A 5 -12.57 12.35 -9.60
N SER A 6 -12.47 13.01 -8.45
CA SER A 6 -11.22 13.05 -7.67
C SER A 6 -10.86 11.67 -7.12
N VAL A 7 -9.58 11.32 -7.18
CA VAL A 7 -9.04 10.11 -6.52
C VAL A 7 -8.76 10.42 -5.06
N ARG A 8 -9.57 9.84 -4.17
CA ARG A 8 -9.55 10.06 -2.72
C ARG A 8 -8.59 9.14 -1.99
N TRP A 9 -7.30 9.19 -2.36
CA TRP A 9 -6.28 8.30 -1.79
C TRP A 9 -6.08 8.49 -0.29
N ARG A 10 -6.24 9.71 0.22
CA ARG A 10 -6.11 10.00 1.64
C ARG A 10 -7.13 9.23 2.47
N GLU A 11 -8.38 9.33 2.07
CA GLU A 11 -9.51 8.68 2.74
C GLU A 11 -9.39 7.16 2.67
N ILE A 12 -8.93 6.63 1.54
CA ILE A 12 -8.67 5.18 1.39
C ILE A 12 -7.58 4.75 2.38
N SER A 13 -6.44 5.43 2.43
CA SER A 13 -5.35 5.04 3.31
C SER A 13 -5.75 5.07 4.79
N LEU A 14 -6.43 6.13 5.24
CA LEU A 14 -6.90 6.24 6.64
C LEU A 14 -7.95 5.18 7.00
N ARG A 15 -8.61 4.57 6.01
CA ARG A 15 -9.61 3.52 6.24
C ARG A 15 -8.98 2.14 6.47
N LEU A 16 -7.81 1.88 5.90
CA LEU A 16 -7.11 0.58 6.01
C LEU A 16 -6.97 0.10 7.47
N PRO A 17 -6.38 0.88 8.40
CA PRO A 17 -6.23 0.43 9.78
C PRO A 17 -7.58 0.28 10.50
N VAL A 18 -8.59 1.10 10.15
CA VAL A 18 -9.95 1.02 10.70
C VAL A 18 -10.63 -0.31 10.33
N GLU A 19 -10.29 -0.87 9.18
CA GLU A 19 -10.78 -2.17 8.71
C GLU A 19 -9.93 -3.35 9.23
N GLY A 20 -8.97 -3.08 10.12
CA GLY A 20 -8.10 -4.10 10.71
C GLY A 20 -7.00 -4.59 9.77
N ILE A 21 -6.70 -3.85 8.70
CA ILE A 21 -5.55 -4.17 7.85
C ILE A 21 -4.27 -3.77 8.59
N GLU A 22 -3.35 -4.71 8.71
CA GLU A 22 -2.06 -4.52 9.38
C GLU A 22 -0.90 -4.41 8.37
N LYS A 23 -1.06 -4.98 7.17
CA LYS A 23 -0.04 -5.02 6.12
C LYS A 23 -0.60 -4.61 4.76
N VAL A 24 0.12 -3.73 4.07
CA VAL A 24 -0.19 -3.29 2.70
C VAL A 24 0.99 -3.59 1.79
N VAL A 25 0.70 -4.19 0.63
CA VAL A 25 1.70 -4.52 -0.39
C VAL A 25 1.40 -3.72 -1.67
N GLU A 26 2.31 -2.82 -2.04
CA GLU A 26 2.26 -2.10 -3.33
C GLU A 26 2.86 -2.99 -4.43
N VAL A 27 2.05 -3.38 -5.40
CA VAL A 27 2.48 -4.17 -6.56
C VAL A 27 2.71 -3.27 -7.75
N GLY A 28 3.95 -3.22 -8.25
CA GLY A 28 4.34 -2.40 -9.39
C GLY A 28 5.66 -1.65 -9.19
N PRO A 29 6.15 -0.97 -10.24
CA PRO A 29 7.40 -0.24 -10.20
C PRO A 29 7.30 1.00 -9.30
N GLY A 30 8.38 1.30 -8.57
CA GLY A 30 8.44 2.44 -7.66
C GLY A 30 7.80 2.16 -6.30
N LYS A 31 7.63 3.21 -5.48
CA LYS A 31 7.15 3.12 -4.09
C LYS A 31 6.20 4.26 -3.74
N VAL A 32 5.39 4.69 -4.70
CA VAL A 32 4.59 5.93 -4.58
C VAL A 32 3.45 5.73 -3.59
N LEU A 33 2.69 4.63 -3.72
CA LEU A 33 1.59 4.34 -2.81
C LEU A 33 2.11 4.01 -1.41
N THR A 34 3.20 3.24 -1.32
CA THR A 34 3.93 2.98 -0.08
C THR A 34 4.29 4.29 0.62
N GLY A 35 4.88 5.24 -0.10
CA GLY A 35 5.26 6.55 0.45
C GLY A 35 4.06 7.45 0.81
N LEU A 36 2.93 7.31 0.12
CA LEU A 36 1.67 7.99 0.47
C LEU A 36 1.10 7.43 1.77
N ILE A 37 0.97 6.10 1.87
CA ILE A 37 0.41 5.43 3.04
C ILE A 37 1.30 5.66 4.25
N LYS A 38 2.63 5.56 4.12
CA LYS A 38 3.59 5.80 5.22
C LYS A 38 3.42 7.16 5.88
N ARG A 39 3.03 8.19 5.12
CA ARG A 39 2.80 9.55 5.66
C ARG A 39 1.48 9.69 6.41
N MET A 40 0.49 8.83 6.12
CA MET A 40 -0.86 8.92 6.67
C MET A 40 -1.10 7.90 7.78
N CYS A 41 -0.54 6.71 7.65
CA CYS A 41 -0.70 5.56 8.54
C CYS A 41 0.69 4.90 8.75
N PRO A 42 1.59 5.54 9.52
CA PRO A 42 2.95 5.04 9.77
C PRO A 42 3.00 3.71 10.54
N GLU A 43 1.90 3.31 11.17
CA GLU A 43 1.73 2.07 11.93
C GLU A 43 1.57 0.81 11.07
N LEU A 44 1.18 0.98 9.80
CA LEU A 44 0.99 -0.16 8.88
C LEU A 44 2.34 -0.75 8.46
N ILE A 45 2.38 -2.07 8.34
CA ILE A 45 3.49 -2.77 7.68
C ILE A 45 3.36 -2.52 6.18
N LEU A 46 4.40 -1.94 5.56
CA LEU A 46 4.37 -1.59 4.14
C LEU A 46 5.46 -2.33 3.37
N GLU A 47 5.07 -2.99 2.29
CA GLU A 47 5.97 -3.68 1.37
C GLU A 47 5.71 -3.24 -0.06
N ASN A 48 6.74 -3.34 -0.91
CA ASN A 48 6.62 -3.08 -2.34
C ASN A 48 7.21 -4.26 -3.12
N VAL A 49 6.47 -4.74 -4.10
CA VAL A 49 6.85 -5.83 -5.00
C VAL A 49 6.98 -5.27 -6.40
N ASN A 50 8.21 -5.11 -6.87
CA ASN A 50 8.51 -4.64 -8.22
C ASN A 50 9.24 -5.69 -9.08
N SER A 51 9.63 -6.81 -8.50
CA SER A 51 10.31 -7.92 -9.17
C SER A 51 9.85 -9.29 -8.61
N ILE A 52 10.21 -10.36 -9.31
CA ILE A 52 9.97 -11.73 -8.82
C ILE A 52 10.74 -12.00 -7.51
N ALA A 53 11.94 -11.43 -7.36
CA ALA A 53 12.72 -11.54 -6.13
C ALA A 53 12.00 -10.89 -4.95
N ASP A 54 11.41 -9.70 -5.14
CA ASP A 54 10.62 -9.04 -4.08
C ASP A 54 9.37 -9.86 -3.71
N LEU A 55 8.74 -10.48 -4.72
CA LEU A 55 7.58 -11.35 -4.48
C LEU A 55 7.96 -12.55 -3.61
N GLN A 56 9.09 -13.19 -3.90
CA GLN A 56 9.61 -14.30 -3.09
C GLN A 56 9.89 -13.85 -1.65
N GLN A 57 10.49 -12.66 -1.48
CA GLN A 57 10.74 -12.08 -0.16
C GLN A 57 9.44 -11.79 0.60
N CYS A 58 8.41 -11.26 -0.07
CA CYS A 58 7.08 -11.01 0.52
C CYS A 58 6.39 -12.30 0.98
N LEU A 59 6.57 -13.41 0.25
CA LEU A 59 5.95 -14.71 0.55
C LEU A 59 6.70 -15.53 1.61
N ALA A 60 8.00 -15.31 1.78
CA ALA A 60 8.82 -15.99 2.79
C ALA A 60 8.49 -15.58 4.23
N VAL A 61 7.67 -14.53 4.41
CA VAL A 61 7.16 -14.09 5.70
C VAL A 61 5.72 -14.58 5.84
N GLY A 62 5.58 -15.82 6.33
CA GLY A 62 4.32 -16.50 6.65
C GLY A 62 4.54 -17.52 7.76
#